data_AF-A0A060HJU6-F1
#
_entry.id   AF-A0A060HJU6-F1
#
_cell.length_a   1.000
_cell.length_b   1.000
_cell.length_c   1.000
_cell.angle_alpha   90.00
_cell.angle_beta   90.00
_cell.angle_gamma   90.00
#
_symmetry.space_group_name_H-M   'P 1'
#
loop_
_entity.id
_entity.type
_entity.pdbx_description
1 polymer ?
#
loop_
_entity_poly.entity_id
_entity_poly.type
_entity_poly.pdbx_seq_one_letter_code
_entity_poly.pdbx_strand_id
1 'polypeptide(L)' 'MAIDSDAEQVFRENYAQELRKKKQVELEDERKKVNLQGMRTPGRRGEEIKHEEIDKEIVRRYKLSQKVS' A
#
# COMPACT_ATOMS: atom_id res chain seq x y z
N MET A 1 3.81 -1.93 -18.56
CA MET A 1 4.20 -1.71 -17.15
C MET A 1 5.28 -0.65 -17.15
N ALA A 2 5.03 0.50 -16.53
CA ALA A 2 6.09 1.49 -16.34
C ALA A 2 7.17 0.84 -15.44
N ILE A 3 8.43 0.95 -15.84
CA ILE A 3 9.55 0.56 -15.00
C ILE A 3 9.64 1.62 -13.91
N ASP A 4 9.53 1.20 -12.65
CA ASP A 4 9.71 2.11 -11.53
C ASP A 4 11.16 2.61 -11.51
N SER A 5 11.34 3.89 -11.21
CA SER A 5 12.67 4.44 -10.94
C SER A 5 13.26 3.86 -9.65
N ASP A 6 14.58 3.97 -9.45
CA ASP A 6 15.24 3.53 -8.22
C ASP A 6 14.62 4.17 -6.96
N ALA A 7 14.20 5.43 -7.05
CA ALA A 7 13.54 6.13 -5.95
C ALA A 7 12.15 5.55 -5.64
N GLU A 8 11.40 5.16 -6.67
CA GLU A 8 10.09 4.53 -6.52
C GLU A 8 10.21 3.10 -5.97
N GLN A 9 11.22 2.36 -6.39
CA GLN A 9 11.55 1.04 -5.86
C GLN A 9 11.85 1.13 -4.35
N VAL A 10 12.72 2.06 -3.95
CA VAL A 10 13.04 2.30 -2.53
C VAL A 10 11.79 2.74 -1.76
N PHE A 11 10.97 3.61 -2.34
CA PHE A 11 9.71 4.04 -1.72
C PHE A 11 8.74 2.87 -1.51
N ARG A 12 8.57 2.00 -2.51
CA ARG A 12 7.74 0.79 -2.42
C ARG A 12 8.21 -0.12 -1.30
N GLU A 13 9.50 -0.42 -1.27
CA GLU A 13 10.07 -1.32 -0.28
C GLU A 13 9.86 -0.79 1.14
N ASN A 14 10.20 0.48 1.37
CA ASN A 14 9.99 1.12 2.67
C ASN A 14 8.52 1.14 3.07
N TYR A 15 7.63 1.53 2.15
CA TYR A 15 6.21 1.63 2.44
C TYR A 15 5.59 0.26 2.73
N ALA A 16 5.95 -0.77 1.96
CA ALA A 16 5.52 -2.15 2.23
C ALA A 16 5.97 -2.65 3.61
N GLN A 17 7.21 -2.33 4.04
CA GLN A 17 7.68 -2.67 5.38
C GLN A 17 6.87 -1.96 6.47
N GLU A 18 6.53 -0.69 6.29
CA GLU A 18 5.68 0.05 7.23
C GLU A 18 4.26 -0.53 7.30
N LEU A 19 3.64 -0.89 6.17
CA LEU A 19 2.31 -1.50 6.14
C LEU A 19 2.26 -2.85 6.87
N ARG A 20 3.33 -3.63 6.84
CA ARG A 20 3.42 -4.92 7.55
C ARG A 20 3.48 -4.78 9.07
N LYS A 21 4.01 -3.65 9.57
CA LYS A 21 4.11 -3.36 11.01
C LYS A 21 2.77 -2.90 11.60
N LYS A 22 1.90 -2.31 10.78
CA LYS A 22 0.58 -1.79 11.18
C LYS A 22 -0.39 -2.90 11.60
N LYS A 23 -1.16 -2.66 12.65
CA LYS A 23 -2.35 -3.46 12.99
C LYS A 23 -3.44 -3.30 11.92
N GLN A 24 -4.48 -4.13 11.98
CA GLN A 24 -5.57 -4.08 11.00
C GLN A 24 -6.28 -2.72 10.95
N VAL A 25 -6.59 -2.14 12.12
CA VAL A 25 -7.21 -0.80 12.21
C VAL A 25 -6.31 0.28 11.60
N GLU A 26 -5.01 0.24 11.88
CA GLU A 26 -4.04 1.21 11.36
C GLU A 26 -3.85 1.11 9.83
N LEU A 27 -4.00 -0.09 9.26
CA LEU A 27 -3.98 -0.30 7.81
C LEU A 27 -5.25 0.27 7.16
N GLU A 28 -6.41 0.10 7.79
CA GLU A 28 -7.67 0.67 7.30
C GLU A 28 -7.68 2.20 7.34
N ASP A 29 -7.11 2.79 8.39
CA ASP A 29 -6.96 4.24 8.50
C ASP A 29 -5.96 4.78 7.47
N GLU A 30 -4.85 4.07 7.24
CA GLU A 30 -3.92 4.40 6.16
C GLU A 30 -4.62 4.38 4.79
N ARG A 31 -5.41 3.34 4.50
CA ARG A 31 -6.20 3.24 3.27
C ARG A 31 -7.16 4.41 3.09
N LYS A 32 -7.88 4.80 4.15
CA LYS A 32 -8.78 5.97 4.10
C LYS A 32 -7.99 7.25 3.81
N LYS A 33 -6.84 7.44 4.45
CA LYS A 33 -5.98 8.61 4.26
C LYS A 33 -5.46 8.70 2.83
N VAL A 34 -4.96 7.60 2.27
CA VAL A 34 -4.47 7.54 0.88
C VAL A 34 -5.62 7.77 -0.11
N ASN A 35 -6.80 7.19 0.12
CA ASN A 35 -7.98 7.46 -0.72
C ASN A 35 -8.36 8.95 -0.72
N LEU A 36 -8.41 9.59 0.46
CA LEU A 36 -8.71 11.02 0.57
C LEU A 36 -7.64 11.88 -0.12
N GLN A 37 -6.38 11.48 -0.02
CA GLN A 37 -5.28 12.17 -0.69
C GLN A 37 -5.36 11.98 -2.21
N GLY A 38 -5.67 10.79 -2.72
CA GLY A 38 -5.87 10.50 -4.13
C GLY A 38 -7.05 11.29 -4.74
N MET A 39 -8.11 11.53 -3.97
CA MET A 39 -9.20 12.43 -4.38
C MET A 39 -8.75 13.89 -4.50
N ARG A 40 -7.80 14.34 -3.67
CA ARG A 40 -7.27 15.71 -3.69
C ARG A 40 -6.19 15.91 -4.75
N THR A 41 -5.35 14.90 -4.97
CA THR A 41 -4.21 14.95 -5.91
C THR A 41 -4.20 13.70 -6.79
N PRO A 42 -5.15 13.57 -7.73
CA PRO A 42 -5.26 12.40 -8.58
C PRO A 42 -4.06 12.30 -9.55
N GLY A 43 -3.69 11.07 -9.92
CA GLY A 43 -2.69 10.78 -10.95
C GLY A 43 -1.23 11.03 -10.56
N ARG A 44 -0.94 11.28 -9.27
CA ARG A 44 0.45 11.33 -8.80
C ARG A 44 0.99 9.92 -8.62
N ARG A 45 2.12 9.63 -9.26
CA ARG A 45 2.75 8.30 -9.23
C ARG A 45 3.00 7.77 -7.81
N GLY A 46 3.44 8.62 -6.88
CA GLY A 46 3.61 8.23 -5.48
C GLY A 46 2.30 7.82 -4.78
N GLU A 47 1.15 8.38 -5.17
CA GLU A 47 -0.16 7.98 -4.64
C GLU A 47 -0.62 6.65 -5.24
N GLU A 48 -0.40 6.44 -6.54
CA GLU A 48 -0.65 5.14 -7.18
C GLU A 48 0.15 4.03 -6.49
N ILE A 49 1.43 4.27 -6.23
CA ILE A 49 2.29 3.31 -5.51
C ILE A 49 1.71 2.99 -4.13
N LYS A 50 1.26 4.00 -3.37
CA LYS A 50 0.65 3.75 -2.05
C LYS A 50 -0.60 2.88 -2.14
N HIS A 51 -1.49 3.16 -3.09
CA HIS A 51 -2.68 2.32 -3.33
C HIS A 51 -2.30 0.88 -3.66
N GLU A 52 -1.35 0.69 -4.59
CA GLU A 52 -0.88 -0.63 -5.01
C GLU A 52 -0.29 -1.43 -3.82
N GLU A 53 0.54 -0.80 -2.98
CA GLU A 53 1.15 -1.49 -1.83
C GLU A 53 0.13 -1.79 -0.71
N ILE A 54 -0.86 -0.93 -0.48
CA ILE A 54 -1.97 -1.22 0.45
C ILE A 54 -2.78 -2.42 -0.03
N ASP A 55 -3.14 -2.46 -1.31
CA ASP A 55 -3.90 -3.57 -1.88
C ASP A 55 -3.09 -4.88 -1.84
N LYS A 56 -1.79 -4.84 -2.13
CA LYS A 56 -0.88 -5.99 -1.98
C LYS A 56 -0.85 -6.50 -0.54
N GLU A 57 -0.79 -5.60 0.45
CA GLU A 57 -0.78 -6.00 1.86
C GLU A 57 -2.12 -6.62 2.30
N ILE A 58 -3.25 -6.07 1.85
CA ILE A 58 -4.58 -6.64 2.10
C ILE A 58 -4.67 -8.07 1.53
N VAL A 59 -4.26 -8.26 0.27
CA VAL A 59 -4.24 -9.58 -0.37
C VAL A 59 -3.30 -10.53 0.36
N ARG A 60 -2.13 -10.06 0.83
CA ARG A 60 -1.19 -10.87 1.62
C ARG A 60 -1.84 -11.37 2.90
N ARG A 61 -2.49 -10.49 3.67
CA ARG A 61 -3.18 -10.85 4.92
C ARG A 61 -4.33 -11.83 4.68
N TYR A 62 -5.11 -11.60 3.62
CA TYR A 62 -6.18 -12.52 3.23
C TYR A 62 -5.64 -13.91 2.89
N LYS A 63 -4.58 -14.00 2.07
CA LYS A 63 -3.95 -15.30 1.76
C LYS A 63 -3.38 -16.00 3.00
N LEU A 64 -2.87 -15.24 3.97
CA LEU A 64 -2.36 -15.78 5.22
C LEU A 64 -3.48 -16.33 6.11
N SER A 65 -4.62 -15.63 6.21
CA SER A 65 -5.76 -16.14 6.99
C SER A 65 -6.36 -17.42 6.38
N GLN A 66 -6.38 -17.53 5.05
CA GLN A 66 -6.82 -18.74 4.34
C GLN A 66 -5.89 -19.94 4.51
N LYS A 67 -4.58 -19.73 4.74
CA LYS A 67 -3.62 -20.82 4.99
C LYS A 67 -3.65 -21.36 6.42
N VAL A 68 -4.22 -20.60 7.34
CA VAL A 68 -4.30 -20.93 8.78
C VAL A 68 -5.66 -21.56 9.13
N SER A 69 -6.61 -21.57 8.18
CA SER A 69 -7.91 -22.26 8.28
C SER A 69 -7.81 -23.67 7.69
#